data_AF-A0A5E4PPL6-F1
#
_entry.id   AF-A0A5E4PPL6-F1
#
_cell.length_a   1.000
_cell.length_b   1.000
_cell.length_c   1.000
_cell.angle_alpha   90.00
_cell.angle_beta   90.00
_cell.angle_gamma   90.00
#
_symmetry.space_group_name_H-M   'P 1'
#
loop_
_entity.id
_entity.type
_entity.pdbx_description
1 polymer ?
#
loop_
_entity_poly.entity_id
_entity_poly.type
_entity_poly.pdbx_seq_one_letter_code
_entity_poly.pdbx_strand_id
1 'polypeptide(L)'
;MSLSRFLIRGFPDPVTESLSFWKVVYQYGVDWVKKLAAKVGNPKLAPPTTEPFKKLVEDPTGLNIKGSVNPTTMIKEEIKSALMNNSGSIKNNIMKTALQYLRHNEGPVYGYLRSITPLFPRFLSEFLSASYLGIVQSLVGLFQNSKTIRTTFTKKIDGQIKTLIVKSEFQTIECLVNIAKSSTKHTIWKCSSSRADKLRRESWGSNLHGANVP
;
A
#
# COMPACT_ATOMS: atom_id res chain seq x y z
N MET A 1 13.54 -0.89 7.28
CA MET A 1 12.73 -0.64 8.50
C MET A 1 13.49 0.34 9.39
N SER A 2 12.80 1.17 10.18
CA SER A 2 13.42 2.09 11.15
C SER A 2 13.83 1.35 12.44
N LEU A 3 14.81 1.91 13.19
CA LEU A 3 15.27 1.33 14.46
C LEU A 3 14.25 1.50 15.60
N SER A 4 13.28 2.41 15.44
CA SER A 4 12.19 2.62 16.41
C SER A 4 11.32 1.37 16.62
N ARG A 5 11.28 0.44 15.65
CA ARG A 5 10.49 -0.79 15.75
C ARG A 5 11.02 -1.77 16.81
N PHE A 6 12.27 -1.59 17.25
CA PHE A 6 12.82 -2.36 18.37
C PHE A 6 12.29 -1.88 19.73
N LEU A 7 11.66 -0.69 19.79
CA LEU A 7 11.13 -0.12 21.03
C LEU A 7 9.73 -0.64 21.33
N ILE A 8 8.84 -0.65 20.34
CA ILE A 8 7.44 -1.05 20.51
C ILE A 8 7.05 -2.02 19.41
N ARG A 9 6.73 -3.26 19.81
CA ARG A 9 6.20 -4.27 18.89
C ARG A 9 4.75 -3.95 18.54
N GLY A 10 4.44 -3.86 17.26
CA GLY A 10 3.06 -3.66 16.78
C GLY A 10 2.53 -2.25 16.96
N PHE A 11 3.40 -1.23 16.94
CA PHE A 11 2.97 0.16 17.00
C PHE A 11 2.00 0.48 15.83
N PRO A 12 0.84 1.11 16.10
CA PRO A 12 -0.26 1.21 15.13
C PRO A 12 -0.05 2.28 14.05
N ASP A 13 0.96 3.15 14.16
CA ASP A 13 1.26 4.19 13.18
C ASP A 13 2.73 4.17 12.73
N PRO A 14 3.08 3.37 11.70
CA PRO A 14 4.45 3.27 11.22
C PRO A 14 4.98 4.56 10.57
N VAL A 15 4.10 5.47 10.14
CA VAL A 15 4.51 6.73 9.50
C VAL A 15 5.02 7.70 10.55
N THR A 16 4.24 7.92 11.61
CA THR A 16 4.64 8.80 12.71
C THR A 16 5.85 8.24 13.44
N GLU A 17 5.90 6.93 13.64
CA GLU A 17 7.06 6.24 14.22
C GLU A 17 8.35 6.50 13.41
N SER A 18 8.29 6.29 12.09
CA SER A 18 9.43 6.50 11.20
C SER A 18 9.86 7.97 11.12
N LEU A 19 8.90 8.91 11.11
CA LEU A 19 9.20 10.35 11.17
C LEU A 19 9.84 10.72 12.51
N SER A 20 9.32 10.22 13.63
CA SER A 20 9.93 10.46 14.94
C SER A 20 11.37 9.94 15.00
N PHE A 21 11.63 8.76 14.45
CA PHE A 21 12.99 8.24 14.30
C PHE A 21 13.90 9.19 13.49
N TRP A 22 13.46 9.60 12.29
CA TRP A 22 14.27 10.49 11.44
C TRP A 22 14.48 11.87 12.04
N LYS A 23 13.54 12.37 12.84
CA LYS A 23 13.69 13.64 13.55
C LYS A 23 14.80 13.54 14.61
N VAL A 24 14.86 12.45 15.37
CA VAL A 24 15.95 12.20 16.35
C VAL A 24 17.29 12.07 15.61
N VAL A 25 17.32 11.30 14.52
CA VAL A 25 18.52 11.16 13.68
C VAL A 25 19.00 12.50 13.11
N TYR A 26 18.08 13.40 12.75
CA TYR A 26 18.43 14.76 12.32
C TYR A 26 19.05 15.60 13.44
N GLN A 27 18.57 15.47 14.68
CA GLN A 27 19.07 16.25 15.81
C GLN A 27 20.51 15.87 16.18
N TYR A 28 20.83 14.57 16.16
CA TYR A 28 22.11 14.05 16.64
C TYR A 28 23.05 13.54 15.53
N GLY A 29 22.61 13.50 14.27
CA GLY A 29 23.39 13.00 13.15
C GLY A 29 24.42 14.00 12.60
N VAL A 30 25.31 13.52 11.74
CA VAL A 30 26.25 14.34 10.96
C VAL A 30 25.57 15.02 9.75
N ASP A 31 26.20 16.01 9.13
CA ASP A 31 25.55 16.87 8.12
C ASP A 31 24.91 16.14 6.94
N TRP A 32 25.54 15.09 6.41
CA TRP A 32 24.94 14.31 5.32
C TRP A 32 23.72 13.52 5.79
N VAL A 33 23.73 13.03 7.03
CA VAL A 33 22.59 12.33 7.66
C VAL A 33 21.45 13.32 7.92
N LYS A 34 21.74 14.54 8.36
CA LYS A 34 20.74 15.60 8.53
C LYS A 34 20.03 15.92 7.21
N LYS A 35 20.81 16.07 6.13
CA LYS A 35 20.26 16.26 4.77
C LYS A 35 19.38 15.09 4.35
N LEU A 36 19.81 13.86 4.61
CA LEU A 36 19.04 12.66 4.31
C LEU A 36 17.73 12.59 5.13
N ALA A 37 17.79 12.82 6.43
CA ALA A 37 16.62 12.80 7.32
C ALA A 37 15.54 13.80 6.88
N ALA A 38 15.95 15.01 6.50
CA ALA A 38 15.04 16.02 5.96
C ALA A 38 14.39 15.57 4.64
N LYS A 39 15.13 14.90 3.76
CA LYS A 39 14.60 14.36 2.50
C LYS A 39 13.62 13.20 2.72
N VAL A 40 13.95 12.26 3.61
CA VAL A 40 13.14 11.05 3.82
C VAL A 40 11.75 11.39 4.37
N GLY A 41 11.62 12.41 5.23
CA GLY A 41 10.29 12.88 5.68
C GLY A 41 9.54 13.78 4.70
N ASN A 42 10.06 13.94 3.47
CA ASN A 42 9.41 14.63 2.35
C ASN A 42 9.37 13.70 1.11
N PRO A 43 8.71 12.52 1.19
CA PRO A 43 8.63 11.60 0.07
C PRO A 43 7.83 12.19 -1.09
N LYS A 44 8.14 11.78 -2.32
CA LYS A 44 7.34 12.14 -3.50
C LYS A 44 6.02 11.37 -3.48
N LEU A 45 4.92 12.09 -3.24
CA LEU A 45 3.58 11.53 -3.22
C LEU A 45 3.03 11.36 -4.64
N ALA A 46 2.23 10.32 -4.83
CA ALA A 46 1.47 10.08 -6.06
C ALA A 46 0.20 10.92 -6.06
N PRO A 47 -0.31 11.30 -7.25
CA PRO A 47 -1.56 12.04 -7.32
C PRO A 47 -2.72 11.21 -6.73
N PRO A 48 -3.70 11.85 -6.07
CA PRO A 48 -4.86 11.18 -5.50
C PRO A 48 -5.83 10.78 -6.62
N THR A 49 -5.62 9.62 -7.25
CA THR A 49 -6.52 9.05 -8.27
C THR A 49 -7.49 8.02 -7.65
N THR A 50 -8.38 7.45 -8.46
CA THR A 50 -9.35 6.38 -8.09
C THR A 50 -8.69 5.06 -7.71
N GLU A 51 -7.67 4.62 -8.44
CA GLU A 51 -7.02 3.32 -8.24
C GLU A 51 -6.30 3.16 -6.88
N PRO A 52 -5.60 4.18 -6.35
CA PRO A 52 -4.97 4.12 -5.03
C PRO A 52 -5.94 3.92 -3.86
N PHE A 53 -7.23 4.22 -4.01
CA PHE A 53 -8.18 4.13 -2.89
C PHE A 53 -8.33 2.71 -2.36
N LYS A 54 -8.25 1.68 -3.23
CA LYS A 54 -8.23 0.28 -2.79
C LYS A 54 -7.08 0.01 -1.83
N LYS A 55 -5.89 0.57 -2.12
CA LYS A 55 -4.70 0.43 -1.27
C LYS A 55 -4.89 1.08 0.10
N LEU A 56 -5.64 2.18 0.19
CA LEU A 56 -5.95 2.83 1.48
C LEU A 56 -6.89 1.97 2.33
N VAL A 57 -7.86 1.29 1.71
CA VAL A 57 -8.78 0.42 2.44
C VAL A 57 -8.07 -0.86 2.92
N GLU A 58 -7.12 -1.37 2.13
CA GLU A 58 -6.27 -2.51 2.52
C GLU A 58 -5.25 -2.16 3.60
N ASP A 59 -4.57 -1.01 3.49
CA ASP A 59 -3.65 -0.48 4.50
C ASP A 59 -4.08 0.93 4.95
N PRO A 60 -4.87 1.05 6.04
CA PRO A 60 -5.42 2.32 6.50
C PRO A 60 -4.37 3.29 7.05
N THR A 61 -3.13 2.83 7.27
CA THR A 61 -2.04 3.66 7.82
C THR A 61 -1.08 4.18 6.75
N GLY A 62 -1.20 3.67 5.52
CA GLY A 62 -0.29 3.91 4.43
C GLY A 62 -0.32 5.30 3.80
N LEU A 63 0.75 5.61 3.05
CA LEU A 63 0.87 6.77 2.18
C LEU A 63 0.87 6.34 0.71
N ASN A 64 0.28 7.14 -0.15
CA ASN A 64 0.29 6.99 -1.60
C ASN A 64 1.61 7.53 -2.17
N ILE A 65 2.67 6.71 -2.11
CA ILE A 65 4.00 7.08 -2.59
C ILE A 65 4.15 6.69 -4.07
N LYS A 66 4.83 7.55 -4.85
CA LYS A 66 5.30 7.17 -6.20
C LYS A 66 6.42 6.14 -6.06
N GLY A 67 6.06 4.86 -6.10
CA GLY A 67 7.00 3.76 -5.87
C GLY A 67 6.69 2.54 -6.71
N SER A 68 7.68 1.65 -6.78
CA SER A 68 7.60 0.36 -7.44
C SER A 68 6.49 -0.51 -6.85
N VAL A 69 5.81 -1.24 -7.71
CA VAL A 69 4.78 -2.19 -7.27
C VAL A 69 5.47 -3.39 -6.66
N ASN A 70 5.05 -3.81 -5.46
CA ASN A 70 5.58 -5.01 -4.83
C ASN A 70 5.31 -6.23 -5.73
N PRO A 71 6.33 -7.00 -6.15
CA PRO A 71 6.16 -8.17 -7.00
C PRO A 71 5.14 -9.18 -6.45
N THR A 72 5.04 -9.31 -5.12
CA THR A 72 4.07 -10.21 -4.50
C THR A 72 2.63 -9.73 -4.67
N THR A 73 2.37 -8.43 -4.55
CA THR A 73 1.05 -7.83 -4.82
C THR A 73 0.70 -7.93 -6.31
N MET A 74 1.68 -7.73 -7.20
CA MET A 74 1.47 -7.91 -8.65
C MET A 74 1.08 -9.34 -8.99
N ILE A 75 1.80 -10.33 -8.46
CA ILE A 75 1.50 -11.75 -8.70
C ILE A 75 0.08 -12.07 -8.22
N LYS A 76 -0.35 -11.53 -7.07
CA LYS A 76 -1.72 -11.73 -6.57
C LYS A 76 -2.76 -11.15 -7.52
N GLU A 77 -2.56 -9.92 -8.01
CA GLU A 77 -3.47 -9.29 -8.99
C GLU A 77 -3.51 -10.05 -10.32
N GLU A 78 -2.38 -10.54 -10.81
CA GLU A 78 -2.33 -11.29 -12.07
C GLU A 78 -3.05 -12.65 -11.93
N ILE A 79 -2.84 -13.35 -10.81
CA ILE A 79 -3.57 -14.59 -10.50
C ILE A 79 -5.07 -14.28 -10.35
N LYS A 80 -5.45 -13.17 -9.69
CA LYS A 80 -6.84 -12.72 -9.57
C LYS A 80 -7.48 -12.55 -10.95
N SER A 81 -6.82 -11.81 -11.84
CA SER A 81 -7.27 -11.57 -13.22
C SER A 81 -7.42 -12.88 -13.98
N ALA A 82 -6.42 -13.76 -13.91
CA ALA A 82 -6.46 -15.06 -14.57
C ALA A 82 -7.59 -15.96 -14.05
N LEU A 83 -7.88 -15.94 -12.74
CA LEU A 83 -9.00 -16.67 -12.14
C LEU A 83 -10.35 -16.08 -12.56
N MET A 84 -10.48 -14.76 -12.63
CA MET A 84 -11.71 -14.09 -13.10
C MET A 84 -12.00 -14.43 -14.57
N ASN A 85 -10.98 -14.37 -15.43
CA ASN A 85 -11.10 -14.66 -16.86
C ASN A 85 -11.44 -16.13 -17.14
N ASN A 86 -10.94 -17.05 -16.30
CA ASN A 86 -11.19 -18.49 -16.42
C ASN A 86 -12.29 -19.00 -15.48
N SER A 87 -13.10 -18.11 -14.88
CA SER A 87 -14.11 -18.51 -13.89
C SER A 87 -15.11 -19.58 -14.38
N GLY A 88 -15.35 -19.66 -15.69
CA GLY A 88 -16.21 -20.67 -16.31
C GLY A 88 -15.69 -22.11 -16.24
N SER A 89 -14.37 -22.32 -16.19
CA SER A 89 -13.74 -23.66 -16.17
C SER A 89 -13.54 -24.22 -14.76
N ILE A 90 -13.84 -23.42 -13.72
CA ILE A 90 -13.69 -23.80 -12.32
C ILE A 90 -14.84 -24.71 -11.92
N LYS A 91 -14.52 -25.98 -11.59
CA LYS A 91 -15.49 -26.98 -11.14
C LYS A 91 -16.09 -26.69 -9.75
N ASN A 92 -15.37 -25.95 -8.91
CA ASN A 92 -15.85 -25.57 -7.58
C ASN A 92 -16.88 -24.43 -7.71
N ASN A 93 -18.16 -24.76 -7.49
CA ASN A 93 -19.26 -23.80 -7.59
C ASN A 93 -19.11 -22.61 -6.62
N ILE A 94 -18.61 -22.84 -5.40
CA ILE A 94 -18.41 -21.77 -4.41
C ILE A 94 -17.41 -20.76 -4.95
N MET A 95 -16.27 -21.23 -5.48
CA MET A 95 -15.25 -20.35 -6.07
C MET A 95 -15.75 -19.64 -7.33
N LYS A 96 -16.52 -20.33 -8.16
CA LYS A 96 -17.13 -19.74 -9.36
C LYS A 96 -18.08 -18.59 -9.00
N THR A 97 -19.00 -18.81 -8.06
CA THR A 97 -19.94 -17.79 -7.58
C THR A 97 -19.20 -16.63 -6.89
N ALA A 98 -18.17 -16.93 -6.08
CA ALA A 98 -17.36 -15.91 -5.44
C ALA A 98 -16.64 -14.99 -6.46
N LEU A 99 -16.01 -15.57 -7.49
CA LEU A 99 -15.34 -14.81 -8.55
C LEU A 99 -16.32 -13.98 -9.39
N GLN A 100 -17.51 -14.53 -9.67
CA GLN A 100 -18.57 -13.80 -10.34
C GLN A 100 -19.05 -12.62 -9.48
N TYR A 101 -19.29 -12.83 -8.20
CA TYR A 101 -19.70 -11.76 -7.28
C TYR A 101 -18.65 -10.65 -7.23
N LEU A 102 -17.37 -11.01 -7.10
CA LEU A 102 -16.25 -10.07 -7.05
C LEU A 102 -16.19 -9.22 -8.33
N ARG A 103 -16.37 -9.84 -9.51
CA ARG A 103 -16.36 -9.13 -10.80
C ARG A 103 -17.45 -8.06 -10.91
N HIS A 104 -18.65 -8.30 -10.36
CA HIS A 104 -19.78 -7.37 -10.47
C HIS A 104 -19.82 -6.32 -9.35
N ASN A 105 -19.42 -6.70 -8.14
CA ASN A 105 -19.65 -5.87 -6.94
C ASN A 105 -18.41 -5.14 -6.43
N GLU A 106 -17.20 -5.48 -6.88
CA GLU A 106 -15.98 -4.81 -6.40
C GLU A 106 -16.02 -3.29 -6.70
N GLY A 107 -16.30 -2.91 -7.95
CA GLY A 107 -16.38 -1.50 -8.35
C GLY A 107 -17.42 -0.69 -7.57
N PRO A 108 -18.70 -1.12 -7.55
CA PRO A 108 -19.76 -0.43 -6.81
C PRO A 108 -19.48 -0.28 -5.31
N VAL A 109 -18.97 -1.32 -4.65
CA VAL A 109 -18.66 -1.25 -3.21
C VAL A 109 -17.53 -0.27 -2.93
N TYR A 110 -16.44 -0.28 -3.70
CA TYR A 110 -15.38 0.73 -3.54
C TYR A 110 -15.86 2.14 -3.89
N GLY A 111 -16.81 2.28 -4.81
CA GLY A 111 -17.48 3.55 -5.10
C GLY A 111 -18.26 4.08 -3.89
N TYR A 112 -19.01 3.21 -3.21
CA TYR A 112 -19.71 3.54 -1.97
C TYR A 112 -18.76 3.88 -0.82
N LEU A 113 -17.71 3.09 -0.60
CA LEU A 113 -16.73 3.39 0.46
C LEU A 113 -16.06 4.75 0.28
N ARG A 114 -15.88 5.18 -0.97
CA ARG A 114 -15.31 6.49 -1.28
C ARG A 114 -16.28 7.65 -1.03
N SER A 115 -17.59 7.45 -1.11
CA SER A 115 -18.56 8.51 -0.86
C SER A 115 -18.73 8.84 0.62
N ILE A 116 -18.24 7.97 1.52
CA ILE A 116 -18.33 8.16 2.97
C ILE A 116 -17.47 9.34 3.42
N THR A 117 -18.10 10.30 4.09
CA THR A 117 -17.45 11.44 4.73
C THR A 117 -17.92 11.56 6.18
N PRO A 118 -17.04 11.81 7.17
CA PRO A 118 -15.59 12.02 7.06
C PRO A 118 -14.79 10.75 6.72
N LEU A 119 -13.61 10.89 6.12
CA LEU A 119 -12.78 9.75 5.72
C LEU A 119 -12.10 9.11 6.94
N PHE A 120 -12.57 7.93 7.30
CA PHE A 120 -12.00 7.12 8.38
C PHE A 120 -11.52 5.75 7.85
N PRO A 121 -10.24 5.63 7.42
CA PRO A 121 -9.76 4.44 6.72
C PRO A 121 -9.88 3.13 7.51
N ARG A 122 -9.68 3.17 8.84
CA ARG A 122 -9.84 1.98 9.69
C ARG A 122 -11.28 1.46 9.66
N PHE A 123 -12.26 2.36 9.77
CA PHE A 123 -13.66 1.98 9.62
C PHE A 123 -13.94 1.38 8.25
N LEU A 124 -13.43 1.97 7.16
CA LEU A 124 -13.63 1.44 5.81
C LEU A 124 -13.04 0.04 5.65
N SER A 125 -11.85 -0.19 6.20
CA SER A 125 -11.17 -1.48 6.16
C SER A 125 -11.96 -2.56 6.91
N GLU A 126 -12.42 -2.25 8.12
CA GLU A 126 -13.24 -3.16 8.94
C GLU A 126 -14.62 -3.40 8.31
N PHE A 127 -15.27 -2.36 7.82
CA PHE A 127 -16.55 -2.46 7.13
C PHE A 127 -16.46 -3.35 5.89
N LEU A 128 -15.42 -3.17 5.08
CA LEU A 128 -15.19 -4.03 3.92
C LEU A 128 -14.94 -5.48 4.35
N SER A 129 -14.10 -5.69 5.36
CA SER A 129 -13.75 -7.02 5.87
C SER A 129 -14.95 -7.77 6.44
N ALA A 130 -15.88 -7.06 7.10
CA ALA A 130 -17.12 -7.60 7.64
C ALA A 130 -18.21 -7.82 6.57
N SER A 131 -18.06 -7.26 5.38
CA SER A 131 -19.02 -7.43 4.28
C SER A 131 -18.83 -8.75 3.54
N TYR A 132 -19.85 -9.17 2.79
CA TYR A 132 -19.75 -10.35 1.93
C TYR A 132 -18.61 -10.22 0.89
N LEU A 133 -18.32 -8.99 0.44
CA LEU A 133 -17.18 -8.75 -0.45
C LEU A 133 -15.85 -9.07 0.23
N GLY A 134 -15.69 -8.71 1.50
CA GLY A 134 -14.50 -9.05 2.31
C GLY A 134 -14.34 -10.56 2.50
N ILE A 135 -15.43 -11.28 2.76
CA ILE A 135 -15.43 -12.74 2.87
C ILE A 135 -14.98 -13.38 1.54
N VAL A 136 -15.53 -12.91 0.42
CA VAL A 136 -15.17 -13.37 -0.93
C VAL A 136 -13.70 -13.05 -1.25
N GLN A 137 -13.22 -11.86 -0.91
CA GLN A 137 -11.81 -11.47 -1.10
C GLN A 137 -10.87 -12.34 -0.28
N SER A 138 -11.22 -12.64 0.97
CA SER A 138 -10.46 -13.53 1.85
C SER A 138 -10.40 -14.96 1.28
N LEU A 139 -11.53 -15.48 0.81
CA LEU A 139 -11.61 -16.78 0.14
C LEU A 139 -10.70 -16.82 -1.09
N VAL A 140 -10.82 -15.86 -1.99
CA VAL A 140 -9.97 -15.77 -3.20
C VAL A 140 -8.49 -15.63 -2.81
N GLY A 141 -8.17 -14.82 -1.80
CA GLY A 141 -6.82 -14.64 -1.28
C GLY A 141 -6.18 -15.95 -0.76
N LEU A 142 -6.97 -16.82 -0.13
CA LEU A 142 -6.50 -18.14 0.32
C LEU A 142 -6.05 -19.01 -0.86
N PHE A 143 -6.81 -19.00 -1.95
CA PHE A 143 -6.43 -19.73 -3.17
C PHE A 143 -5.24 -19.08 -3.90
N GLN A 144 -5.15 -17.75 -3.95
CA GLN A 144 -4.00 -17.04 -4.52
C GLN A 144 -2.69 -17.37 -3.78
N ASN A 145 -2.75 -17.52 -2.46
CA ASN A 145 -1.59 -17.84 -1.63
C ASN A 145 -1.20 -19.33 -1.68
N SER A 146 -2.03 -20.20 -2.25
CA SER A 146 -1.73 -21.63 -2.39
C SER A 146 -0.50 -21.85 -3.27
N LYS A 147 0.48 -22.60 -2.74
CA LYS A 147 1.73 -22.92 -3.44
C LYS A 147 1.48 -23.54 -4.82
N THR A 148 0.50 -24.44 -4.93
CA THR A 148 0.15 -25.13 -6.18
C THR A 148 -0.40 -24.16 -7.22
N ILE A 149 -1.34 -23.30 -6.83
CA ILE A 149 -1.93 -22.30 -7.74
C ILE A 149 -0.85 -21.32 -8.20
N ARG A 150 -0.06 -20.80 -7.25
CA ARG A 150 1.06 -19.91 -7.57
C ARG A 150 2.04 -20.58 -8.54
N THR A 151 2.43 -21.82 -8.29
CA THR A 151 3.39 -22.53 -9.17
C THR A 151 2.84 -22.75 -10.58
N THR A 152 1.57 -23.16 -10.70
CA THR A 152 0.93 -23.42 -12.00
C THR A 152 0.72 -22.13 -12.81
N PHE A 153 0.29 -21.05 -12.17
CA PHE A 153 0.09 -19.77 -12.84
C PHE A 153 1.41 -19.03 -13.09
N THR A 154 2.38 -19.09 -12.17
CA THR A 154 3.71 -18.51 -12.41
C THR A 154 4.39 -19.16 -13.61
N LYS A 155 4.26 -20.48 -13.84
CA LYS A 155 4.78 -21.11 -15.08
C LYS A 155 4.14 -20.57 -16.35
N LYS A 156 2.84 -20.26 -16.32
CA LYS A 156 2.12 -19.70 -17.49
C LYS A 156 2.47 -18.24 -17.77
N ILE A 157 2.88 -17.49 -16.74
CA ILE A 157 3.07 -16.03 -16.79
C ILE A 157 4.55 -15.65 -16.52
N ASP A 158 5.46 -16.63 -16.56
CA ASP A 158 6.85 -16.50 -16.11
C ASP A 158 7.61 -15.38 -16.84
N GLY A 159 7.42 -15.27 -18.16
CA GLY A 159 8.05 -14.21 -18.97
C GLY A 159 7.59 -12.80 -18.61
N GLN A 160 6.30 -12.60 -18.37
CA GLN A 160 5.76 -11.30 -17.97
C GLN A 160 6.18 -10.94 -16.54
N ILE A 161 6.15 -11.91 -15.61
CA ILE A 161 6.58 -11.72 -14.22
C ILE A 161 8.06 -11.33 -14.16
N LYS A 162 8.94 -11.97 -14.92
CA LYS A 162 10.38 -11.64 -14.98
C LYS A 162 10.60 -10.19 -15.40
N THR A 163 9.99 -9.76 -16.51
CA THR A 163 10.11 -8.39 -17.01
C THR A 163 9.59 -7.37 -15.98
N LEU A 164 8.48 -7.69 -15.31
CA LEU A 164 7.90 -6.84 -14.28
C LEU A 164 8.77 -6.74 -13.03
N ILE A 165 9.36 -7.84 -12.56
CA ILE A 165 10.31 -7.83 -11.43
C ILE A 165 11.49 -6.92 -11.76
N VAL A 166 12.12 -7.11 -12.92
CA VAL A 166 13.25 -6.27 -13.36
C VAL A 166 12.85 -4.79 -13.41
N LYS A 167 11.67 -4.48 -13.96
CA LYS A 167 11.14 -3.12 -13.99
C LYS A 167 10.93 -2.54 -12.58
N SER A 168 10.40 -3.33 -11.65
CA SER A 168 10.15 -2.91 -10.26
C SER A 168 11.45 -2.65 -9.50
N GLU A 169 12.49 -3.46 -9.74
CA GLU A 169 13.82 -3.28 -9.16
C GLU A 169 14.49 -2.02 -9.70
N PHE A 170 14.44 -1.82 -11.02
CA PHE A 170 14.96 -0.61 -11.64
C PHE A 170 14.31 0.66 -11.07
N GLN A 171 12.98 0.66 -10.94
CA GLN A 171 12.23 1.77 -10.32
C GLN A 171 12.62 2.00 -8.85
N THR A 172 12.87 0.93 -8.10
CA THR A 172 13.29 1.01 -6.69
C THR A 172 14.67 1.65 -6.58
N ILE A 173 15.64 1.18 -7.39
CA ILE A 173 17.00 1.73 -7.43
C ILE A 173 16.95 3.20 -7.89
N GLU A 174 16.20 3.50 -8.94
CA GLU A 174 16.03 4.87 -9.43
C GLU A 174 15.44 5.79 -8.35
N CYS A 175 14.45 5.32 -7.58
CA CYS A 175 13.88 6.07 -6.47
C CYS A 175 14.94 6.38 -5.39
N LEU A 176 15.74 5.38 -4.99
CA LEU A 176 16.82 5.55 -4.01
C LEU A 176 17.90 6.52 -4.49
N VAL A 177 18.32 6.38 -5.75
CA VAL A 177 19.30 7.28 -6.39
C VAL A 177 18.76 8.71 -6.45
N ASN A 178 17.48 8.88 -6.76
CA ASN A 178 16.84 10.20 -6.80
C ASN A 178 16.78 10.85 -5.41
N ILE A 179 16.55 10.08 -4.35
CA ILE A 179 16.61 10.57 -2.96
C ILE A 179 18.05 11.03 -2.63
N ALA A 180 19.05 10.21 -2.98
CA ALA A 180 20.45 10.53 -2.74
C ALA A 180 20.90 11.80 -3.50
N LYS A 181 20.60 11.87 -4.80
CA LYS A 181 21.05 12.95 -5.72
C LYS A 181 20.23 14.25 -5.62
N SER A 182 19.02 14.22 -5.07
CA SER A 182 18.17 15.41 -4.97
C SER A 182 18.92 16.57 -4.29
N SER A 183 19.03 17.72 -4.96
CA SER A 183 19.61 18.95 -4.41
C SER A 183 18.59 19.77 -3.61
N THR A 184 17.34 19.29 -3.50
CA THR A 184 16.24 20.00 -2.89
C THR A 184 16.52 20.20 -1.40
N LYS A 185 16.59 21.47 -0.99
CA LYS A 185 16.73 21.85 0.43
C LYS A 185 15.38 21.66 1.11
N HIS A 186 15.27 20.60 1.90
CA HIS A 186 14.11 20.39 2.77
C HIS A 186 14.44 20.85 4.19
N THR A 187 13.49 21.52 4.82
CA THR A 187 13.54 21.83 6.26
C THR A 187 12.99 20.65 7.05
N ILE A 188 13.58 20.35 8.20
CA ILE A 188 13.03 19.38 9.14
C ILE A 188 11.67 19.88 9.66
N TRP A 189 10.77 18.96 10.00
CA TRP A 189 9.47 19.30 10.58
C TRP A 189 9.57 19.56 12.08
N LYS A 190 8.66 20.38 12.61
CA LYS A 190 8.56 20.67 14.05
C LYS A 190 7.95 19.51 14.85
N CYS A 191 6.85 18.91 14.37
CA CYS A 191 6.16 17.80 15.03
C CYS A 191 5.94 16.65 14.03
N SER A 192 6.35 15.43 14.40
CA SER A 192 6.26 14.24 13.52
C SER A 192 4.82 13.84 13.26
N SER A 193 3.97 13.90 14.29
CA SER A 193 2.54 13.60 14.19
C SER A 193 1.81 14.58 13.26
N SER A 194 2.02 15.90 13.44
CA SER A 194 1.44 16.91 12.53
C SER A 194 1.99 16.78 11.10
N ARG A 195 3.24 16.33 10.95
CA ARG A 195 3.83 16.07 9.63
C ARG A 195 3.20 14.84 8.96
N ALA A 196 2.94 13.77 9.71
CA ALA A 196 2.25 12.58 9.22
C ALA A 196 0.85 12.92 8.73
N ASP A 197 0.09 13.72 9.48
CA ASP A 197 -1.23 14.20 9.07
C ASP A 197 -1.19 15.03 7.78
N LYS A 198 -0.21 15.93 7.67
CA LYS A 198 -0.01 16.72 6.45
C LYS A 198 0.29 15.83 5.25
N LEU A 199 1.19 14.85 5.40
CA LEU A 199 1.53 13.90 4.33
C LEU A 199 0.34 13.04 3.91
N ARG A 200 -0.46 12.56 4.86
CA ARG A 200 -1.69 11.80 4.56
C ARG A 200 -2.71 12.65 3.81
N ARG A 201 -2.89 13.90 4.21
CA ARG A 201 -3.79 14.84 3.53
C ARG A 201 -3.35 15.10 2.09
N GLU A 202 -2.06 15.35 1.88
CA GLU A 202 -1.48 15.56 0.54
C GLU A 202 -1.55 14.29 -0.32
N SER A 203 -1.39 13.12 0.29
CA SER A 203 -1.40 11.81 -0.36
C SER A 203 -2.79 11.42 -0.90
N TRP A 204 -3.82 11.67 -0.10
CA TRP A 204 -5.19 11.18 -0.37
C TRP A 204 -6.18 12.29 -0.73
N GLY A 205 -5.75 13.55 -0.70
CA GLY A 205 -6.55 14.71 -1.07
C GLY A 205 -7.67 15.07 -0.09
N SER A 206 -7.73 14.43 1.07
CA SER A 206 -8.77 14.64 2.09
C SER A 206 -8.21 14.49 3.50
N ASN A 207 -8.95 14.96 4.51
CA ASN A 207 -8.56 14.82 5.90
C ASN A 207 -8.84 13.39 6.37
N LEU A 208 -7.79 12.67 6.79
CA LEU A 208 -7.91 11.33 7.36
C LEU A 208 -8.08 11.43 8.88
N HIS A 209 -9.07 10.72 9.41
CA HIS A 209 -9.30 10.60 10.84
C HIS A 209 -8.80 9.25 11.37
N GLY A 210 -8.36 9.22 12.63
CA GLY A 210 -8.07 7.99 13.38
C GLY A 210 -6.91 7.12 12.87
N ALA A 211 -6.12 7.59 11.91
CA ALA A 211 -4.92 6.90 11.42
C ALA A 211 -3.63 7.34 12.14
N ASN A 212 -3.64 8.52 12.76
CA ASN A 212 -2.47 9.14 13.36
C ASN A 212 -2.36 8.84 14.86
N VAL A 213 -1.17 8.40 15.30
CA VAL A 213 -0.85 8.18 16.72
C VAL A 213 0.51 8.83 17.00
N PRO A 214 0.59 9.84 17.89
CA PRO A 214 1.82 10.57 18.19
C PRO A 214 2.88 9.74 18.92
#